data_AF-A0A0E0ET31-F1
#
_entry.id   AF-A0A0E0ET31-F1
#
_cell.length_a   1.000
_cell.length_b   1.000
_cell.length_c   1.000
_cell.angle_alpha   90.00
_cell.angle_beta   90.00
_cell.angle_gamma   90.00
#
_symmetry.space_group_name_H-M   'P 1'
#
loop_
_entity.id
_entity.type
_entity.pdbx_description
1 polymer ?
#
loop_
_entity_poly.entity_id
_entity_poly.type
_entity_poly.pdbx_seq_one_letter_code
_entity_poly.pdbx_strand_id
1 'polypeptide(L)'
;MAVSSAVLVGLLVVSCAAVAAATRYTVGDGEGWTTGVNYNNWANGKFFRQGDELVFNYQARAHTVTEVSQTNFDSCNGNSPLSNDNGGSTTIRLSYPGMHYFICTIPGHCSTGMKLAVNVNGDPSYSAATAPAAAASAVAAAAAGALIKLALF
;
A
#
# COMPACT_ATOMS: atom_id res chain seq x y z
N MET A 1 -50.46 -25.43 28.64
CA MET A 1 -49.51 -24.29 28.53
C MET A 1 -48.14 -24.82 28.89
N ALA A 2 -47.25 -24.96 27.91
CA ALA A 2 -45.83 -25.20 28.14
C ALA A 2 -45.10 -24.47 27.00
N VAL A 3 -44.57 -23.30 27.33
CA VAL A 3 -43.76 -22.48 26.44
C VAL A 3 -42.36 -23.07 26.42
N SER A 4 -42.00 -23.78 25.35
CA SER A 4 -40.60 -24.10 25.06
C SER A 4 -40.17 -23.27 23.86
N SER A 5 -39.97 -21.98 24.11
CA SER A 5 -39.29 -21.07 23.20
C SER A 5 -37.81 -21.47 23.16
N ALA A 6 -37.48 -22.42 22.29
CA ALA A 6 -36.11 -22.62 21.84
C ALA A 6 -35.74 -21.42 20.96
N VAL A 7 -35.43 -20.29 21.60
CA VAL A 7 -34.81 -19.14 20.94
C VAL A 7 -33.41 -19.59 20.57
N LEU A 8 -33.27 -20.09 19.35
CA LEU A 8 -31.99 -20.22 18.67
C LEU A 8 -31.36 -18.83 18.61
N VAL A 9 -30.49 -18.54 19.58
CA VAL A 9 -29.63 -17.35 19.58
C VAL A 9 -28.64 -17.52 18.42
N GLY A 10 -29.03 -17.04 17.25
CA GLY A 10 -28.13 -16.90 16.11
C GLY A 10 -27.08 -15.84 16.44
N LEU A 11 -25.88 -16.28 16.80
CA LEU A 11 -24.72 -15.41 16.96
C LEU A 11 -24.33 -14.88 15.57
N LEU A 12 -24.93 -13.77 15.15
CA LEU A 12 -24.49 -12.99 14.00
C LEU A 12 -23.11 -12.41 14.32
N VAL A 13 -22.06 -13.13 13.96
CA VAL A 13 -20.70 -12.60 13.92
C VAL A 13 -20.66 -11.60 12.77
N VAL A 14 -21.01 -10.35 13.05
CA VAL A 14 -20.78 -9.23 12.13
C VAL A 14 -19.27 -9.01 12.13
N SER A 15 -18.58 -9.65 11.17
CA SER A 15 -17.19 -9.34 10.87
C SER A 15 -17.14 -7.93 10.29
N CYS A 16 -16.72 -6.96 11.11
CA CYS A 16 -16.40 -5.63 10.63
C CYS A 16 -15.07 -5.72 9.87
N ALA A 17 -15.13 -6.00 8.57
CA ALA A 17 -13.98 -5.81 7.70
C ALA A 17 -13.69 -4.30 7.66
N ALA A 18 -12.62 -3.88 8.35
CA ALA A 18 -12.13 -2.51 8.22
C ALA A 18 -11.70 -2.30 6.77
N VAL A 19 -12.46 -1.50 6.03
CA VAL A 19 -12.04 -1.03 4.71
C VAL A 19 -10.87 -0.09 4.93
N ALA A 20 -9.66 -0.54 4.60
CA ALA A 20 -8.50 0.35 4.57
C ALA A 20 -8.74 1.40 3.48
N ALA A 21 -8.90 2.66 3.87
CA ALA A 21 -9.04 3.76 2.93
C ALA A 21 -7.69 4.02 2.23
N ALA A 22 -7.71 4.19 0.90
CA ALA A 22 -6.54 4.59 0.14
C ALA A 22 -6.09 6.00 0.56
N THR A 23 -4.79 6.15 0.83
CA THR A 23 -4.17 7.43 1.17
C THR A 23 -3.73 8.14 -0.10
N ARG A 24 -3.95 9.46 -0.17
CA ARG A 24 -3.41 10.31 -1.23
C ARG A 24 -2.21 11.08 -0.72
N TYR A 25 -1.08 10.98 -1.43
CA TYR A 25 0.16 11.69 -1.13
C TYR A 25 0.42 12.73 -2.21
N THR A 26 0.42 14.00 -1.83
CA THR A 26 0.86 15.08 -2.73
C THR A 26 2.38 15.12 -2.78
N VAL A 27 2.94 14.79 -3.94
CA VAL A 27 4.39 14.71 -4.14
C VAL A 27 5.01 16.09 -4.02
N GLY A 28 5.98 16.24 -3.11
CA GLY A 28 6.62 17.53 -2.80
C GLY A 28 5.77 18.44 -1.91
N ASP A 29 4.64 17.96 -1.38
CA ASP A 29 3.72 18.72 -0.52
C ASP A 29 3.36 20.09 -1.14
N GLY A 30 3.69 21.20 -0.47
CA GLY A 30 3.40 22.56 -0.98
C GLY A 30 4.29 23.00 -2.14
N GLU A 31 5.46 22.39 -2.33
CA GLU A 31 6.40 22.72 -3.41
C GLU A 31 5.98 22.06 -4.73
N GLY A 32 5.31 20.90 -4.65
CA GLY A 32 4.89 20.11 -5.80
C GLY A 32 6.03 19.37 -6.50
N TRP A 33 5.77 18.96 -7.74
CA TRP A 33 6.73 18.28 -8.60
C TRP A 33 7.51 19.30 -9.45
N THR A 34 8.61 19.79 -8.88
CA THR A 34 9.52 20.79 -9.46
C THR A 34 11.00 20.48 -9.19
N THR A 35 11.91 21.23 -9.81
CA THR A 35 13.36 21.16 -9.54
C THR A 35 13.71 21.78 -8.19
N GLY A 36 14.80 21.31 -7.55
CA GLY A 36 15.27 21.87 -6.27
C GLY A 36 14.64 21.26 -5.02
N VAL A 37 13.66 20.36 -5.18
CA VAL A 37 13.03 19.60 -4.08
C VAL A 37 13.78 18.29 -3.85
N ASN A 38 14.04 17.95 -2.58
CA ASN A 38 14.62 16.65 -2.22
C ASN A 38 13.51 15.61 -1.99
N TYR A 39 13.16 14.86 -3.03
CA TYR A 39 12.10 13.86 -2.97
C TYR A 39 12.43 12.65 -2.10
N ASN A 40 13.71 12.34 -1.89
CA ASN A 40 14.12 11.31 -0.94
C ASN A 40 13.78 11.72 0.49
N ASN A 41 14.00 13.00 0.83
CA ASN A 41 13.59 13.54 2.12
C ASN A 41 12.06 13.58 2.24
N TRP A 42 11.35 14.03 1.19
CA TRP A 42 9.89 14.04 1.17
C TRP A 42 9.29 12.65 1.40
N ALA A 43 9.86 11.62 0.76
CA ALA A 43 9.40 10.23 0.91
C ALA A 43 9.75 9.61 2.27
N ASN A 44 10.71 10.18 3.00
CA ASN A 44 11.16 9.65 4.28
C ASN A 44 10.01 9.62 5.31
N GLY A 45 9.87 8.51 6.02
CA GLY A 45 8.83 8.31 7.03
C GLY A 45 7.42 8.08 6.47
N LYS A 46 7.22 8.17 5.14
CA LYS A 46 5.94 7.84 4.50
C LYS A 46 5.81 6.33 4.31
N PHE A 47 4.61 5.80 4.51
CA PHE A 47 4.31 4.38 4.35
C PHE A 47 3.30 4.18 3.22
N PHE A 48 3.81 3.90 2.03
CA PHE A 48 2.97 3.66 0.85
C PHE A 48 2.39 2.25 0.88
N ARG A 49 1.11 2.13 0.57
CA ARG A 49 0.37 0.86 0.47
C ARG A 49 -0.19 0.69 -0.92
N GLN A 50 -0.40 -0.57 -1.30
CA GLN A 50 -1.18 -0.88 -2.48
C GLN A 50 -2.56 -0.21 -2.39
N GLY A 51 -2.95 0.49 -3.44
CA GLY A 51 -4.20 1.23 -3.54
C GLY A 51 -4.06 2.73 -3.24
N ASP A 52 -3.00 3.16 -2.56
CA ASP A 52 -2.68 4.58 -2.34
C ASP A 52 -2.43 5.30 -3.67
N GLU A 53 -2.45 6.63 -3.63
CA GLU A 53 -2.23 7.47 -4.80
C GLU A 53 -1.11 8.49 -4.57
N LEU A 54 -0.28 8.68 -5.60
CA LEU A 54 0.65 9.79 -5.70
C LEU A 54 0.05 10.88 -6.59
N VAL A 55 -0.02 12.10 -6.08
CA VAL A 55 -0.53 13.26 -6.81
C VAL A 55 0.65 14.19 -7.12
N PHE A 56 1.02 14.25 -8.39
CA PHE A 56 2.06 15.13 -8.91
C PHE A 56 1.41 16.39 -9.48
N ASN A 57 1.72 17.55 -8.92
CA ASN A 57 1.29 18.85 -9.43
C ASN A 57 2.50 19.60 -9.97
N TYR A 58 2.44 20.09 -11.20
CA TYR A 58 3.57 20.69 -11.88
C TYR A 58 3.14 21.63 -13.01
N GLN A 59 4.06 22.45 -13.50
CA GLN A 59 3.78 23.28 -14.66
C GLN A 59 3.68 22.40 -15.92
N ALA A 60 2.50 22.42 -16.55
CA ALA A 60 2.24 21.65 -17.77
C ALA A 60 3.30 21.94 -18.84
N ARG A 61 3.78 20.90 -19.53
CA ARG A 61 4.85 20.94 -20.54
C ARG A 61 6.23 21.39 -20.05
N ALA A 62 6.36 21.96 -18.86
CA ALA A 62 7.65 22.33 -18.27
C ALA A 62 8.27 21.17 -17.48
N HIS A 63 7.45 20.20 -17.05
CA HIS A 63 7.86 18.98 -16.38
C HIS A 63 7.08 17.78 -16.90
N THR A 64 7.64 16.58 -16.71
CA THR A 64 6.93 15.32 -16.96
C THR A 64 6.88 14.49 -15.67
N VAL A 65 5.91 13.59 -15.61
CA VAL A 65 5.90 12.47 -14.67
C VAL A 65 6.02 11.20 -15.49
N THR A 66 7.19 10.60 -15.47
CA THR A 66 7.52 9.43 -16.28
C THR A 66 7.89 8.28 -15.37
N GLU A 67 7.08 7.21 -15.36
CA GLU A 67 7.40 5.99 -14.62
C GLU A 67 8.33 5.11 -15.44
N VAL A 68 9.39 4.61 -14.82
CA VAL A 68 10.49 3.91 -15.50
C VAL A 68 10.96 2.70 -14.71
N SER A 69 11.79 1.87 -15.32
CA SER A 69 12.53 0.81 -14.61
C SER A 69 13.59 1.39 -13.68
N GLN A 70 14.08 0.59 -12.73
CA GLN A 70 15.17 1.00 -11.83
C GLN A 70 16.42 1.45 -12.61
N THR A 71 16.84 0.69 -13.62
CA THR A 71 18.01 1.03 -14.45
C THR A 71 17.86 2.40 -15.12
N ASN A 72 16.66 2.70 -15.61
CA ASN A 72 16.34 3.97 -16.25
C ASN A 72 16.24 5.12 -15.23
N PHE A 73 15.71 4.84 -14.05
CA PHE A 73 15.74 5.79 -12.94
C PHE A 73 17.17 6.17 -12.56
N ASP A 74 18.05 5.19 -12.35
CA ASP A 74 19.44 5.39 -11.93
C ASP A 74 20.24 6.19 -12.97
N SER A 75 20.01 5.90 -14.25
CA SER A 75 20.66 6.60 -15.38
C SER A 75 19.92 7.86 -15.86
N CYS A 76 18.79 8.22 -15.24
CA CYS A 76 17.91 9.31 -15.69
C CYS A 76 17.51 9.19 -17.18
N ASN A 77 17.23 7.97 -17.62
CA ASN A 77 16.87 7.65 -18.98
C ASN A 77 15.34 7.56 -19.13
N GLY A 78 14.77 8.42 -19.99
CA GLY A 78 13.33 8.44 -20.28
C GLY A 78 12.85 7.42 -21.33
N ASN A 79 13.73 6.57 -21.86
CA ASN A 79 13.38 5.62 -22.91
C ASN A 79 12.52 4.47 -22.38
N SER A 80 11.65 3.94 -23.23
CA SER A 80 10.74 2.82 -22.90
C SER A 80 9.99 3.03 -21.57
N PRO A 81 9.26 4.16 -21.41
CA PRO A 81 8.57 4.45 -20.17
C PRO A 81 7.43 3.45 -19.92
N LEU A 82 7.16 3.16 -18.65
CA LEU A 82 5.98 2.41 -18.22
C LEU A 82 4.73 3.30 -18.29
N SER A 83 4.89 4.57 -17.96
CA SER A 83 3.88 5.61 -18.14
C SER A 83 4.56 6.98 -18.32
N ASN A 84 3.86 7.92 -18.94
CA ASN A 84 4.36 9.29 -19.12
C ASN A 84 3.19 10.27 -19.22
N ASP A 85 3.27 11.35 -18.45
CA ASP A 85 2.36 12.49 -18.56
C ASP A 85 3.11 13.82 -18.48
N ASN A 86 2.56 14.86 -19.12
CA ASN A 86 3.08 16.22 -19.07
C ASN A 86 1.96 17.27 -18.99
N GLY A 87 0.75 16.87 -18.58
CA GLY A 87 -0.45 17.70 -18.55
C GLY A 87 -0.51 18.73 -17.42
N GLY A 88 0.41 18.67 -16.45
CA GLY A 88 0.50 19.61 -15.32
C GLY A 88 -0.12 19.09 -14.01
N SER A 89 -0.93 18.02 -14.09
CA SER A 89 -1.33 17.28 -12.90
C SER A 89 -1.52 15.82 -13.25
N THR A 90 -0.84 14.94 -12.52
CA THR A 90 -0.89 13.50 -12.74
C THR A 90 -1.20 12.82 -11.42
N THR A 91 -2.23 11.97 -11.40
CA THR A 91 -2.49 11.08 -10.26
C THR A 91 -2.12 9.66 -10.66
N ILE A 92 -1.19 9.05 -9.93
CA ILE A 92 -0.77 7.66 -10.12
C ILE A 92 -1.29 6.83 -8.97
N ARG A 93 -2.09 5.81 -9.26
CA ARG A 93 -2.52 4.82 -8.28
C ARG A 93 -1.48 3.71 -8.15
N LEU A 94 -1.01 3.47 -6.93
CA LEU A 94 -0.02 2.44 -6.59
C LEU A 94 -0.69 1.07 -6.55
N SER A 95 -0.88 0.47 -7.73
CA SER A 95 -1.77 -0.69 -7.90
C SER A 95 -1.15 -2.03 -7.52
N TYR A 96 0.18 -2.11 -7.35
CA TYR A 96 0.89 -3.33 -6.97
C TYR A 96 2.01 -3.05 -5.97
N PRO A 97 2.41 -4.05 -5.16
CA PRO A 97 3.52 -3.91 -4.22
C PRO A 97 4.88 -3.86 -4.93
N GLY A 98 5.88 -3.25 -4.26
CA GLY A 98 7.26 -3.18 -4.72
C GLY A 98 7.71 -1.77 -5.06
N MET A 99 8.87 -1.68 -5.72
CA MET A 99 9.47 -0.39 -6.05
C MET A 99 8.85 0.22 -7.30
N HIS A 100 8.46 1.49 -7.20
CA HIS A 100 8.07 2.33 -8.32
C HIS A 100 9.04 3.50 -8.45
N TYR A 101 9.37 3.87 -9.68
CA TYR A 101 10.37 4.89 -9.99
C TYR A 101 9.81 5.91 -10.97
N PHE A 102 9.87 7.18 -10.58
CA PHE A 102 9.37 8.31 -11.35
C PHE A 102 10.48 9.30 -11.61
N ILE A 103 10.56 9.82 -12.83
CA ILE A 103 11.52 10.85 -13.23
C ILE A 103 10.82 11.96 -14.02
N CYS A 104 11.45 13.13 -14.04
CA CYS A 104 11.18 14.17 -15.03
C CYS A 104 12.18 14.03 -16.18
N THR A 105 11.69 13.91 -17.42
CA THR A 105 12.54 13.65 -18.60
C THR A 105 13.02 14.92 -19.30
N ILE A 106 12.65 16.10 -18.78
CA ILE A 106 13.18 17.37 -19.28
C ILE A 106 14.70 17.41 -19.04
N PRO A 107 15.51 17.79 -20.05
CA PRO A 107 16.97 17.73 -19.96
C PRO A 107 17.51 18.38 -18.69
N GLY A 108 18.31 17.63 -17.93
CA GLY A 108 18.94 18.10 -16.69
C GLY A 108 18.08 18.00 -15.43
N HIS A 109 16.75 17.82 -15.52
CA HIS A 109 15.88 17.83 -14.34
C HIS A 109 16.08 16.58 -13.47
N CYS A 110 16.01 15.37 -14.06
CA CYS A 110 16.23 14.14 -13.30
C CYS A 110 17.63 14.08 -12.66
N SER A 111 18.68 14.44 -13.41
CA SER A 111 20.07 14.38 -12.93
C SER A 111 20.38 15.38 -11.81
N THR A 112 19.57 16.43 -11.69
CA THR A 112 19.62 17.40 -10.58
C THR A 112 18.69 17.05 -9.42
N GLY A 113 18.06 15.86 -9.45
CA GLY A 113 17.30 15.31 -8.33
C GLY A 113 15.79 15.31 -8.51
N MET A 114 15.25 15.72 -9.66
CA MET A 114 13.80 15.63 -9.95
C MET A 114 13.38 14.21 -10.33
N LYS A 115 13.49 13.32 -9.33
CA LYS A 115 13.22 11.88 -9.41
C LYS A 115 12.74 11.37 -8.05
N LEU A 116 11.83 10.41 -8.05
CA LEU A 116 11.23 9.82 -6.84
C LEU A 116 11.23 8.29 -6.95
N ALA A 117 11.68 7.62 -5.91
CA ALA A 117 11.50 6.19 -5.73
C ALA A 117 10.59 5.96 -4.51
N VAL A 118 9.60 5.08 -4.65
CA VAL A 118 8.73 4.67 -3.54
C VAL A 118 8.67 3.16 -3.45
N ASN A 119 8.71 2.63 -2.23
CA ASN A 119 8.45 1.22 -1.96
C ASN A 119 7.01 1.05 -1.49
N VAL A 120 6.21 0.34 -2.28
CA VAL A 120 4.80 0.09 -2.00
C VAL A 120 4.67 -1.22 -1.25
N ASN A 121 4.10 -1.15 -0.05
CA ASN A 121 3.85 -2.32 0.76
C ASN A 121 2.57 -3.00 0.27
N GLY A 122 2.60 -4.33 0.17
CA GLY A 122 1.41 -5.11 -0.14
C GLY A 122 0.39 -5.04 0.99
N ASP A 123 -0.87 -5.23 0.63
CA ASP A 123 -1.93 -5.38 1.63
C ASP A 123 -1.79 -6.76 2.32
N PRO A 124 -1.64 -6.83 3.65
CA PRO A 124 -1.63 -8.10 4.36
C PRO A 124 -2.89 -8.94 4.14
N SER A 125 -4.03 -8.32 3.79
CA SER A 125 -5.27 -9.04 3.48
C SER A 125 -5.19 -9.84 2.18
N TYR A 126 -4.41 -9.40 1.17
CA TYR A 126 -4.14 -10.21 -0.02
C TYR A 126 -3.22 -11.40 0.29
N SER A 127 -2.29 -11.26 1.24
CA SER A 127 -1.47 -12.37 1.72
C SER A 127 -2.25 -13.38 2.56
N ALA A 128 -3.25 -12.92 3.33
CA ALA A 128 -4.13 -13.80 4.11
C ALA A 128 -5.10 -14.61 3.21
N ALA A 129 -5.55 -14.04 2.09
CA ALA A 129 -6.45 -14.71 1.15
C ALA A 129 -5.79 -15.87 0.37
N THR A 130 -4.46 -15.91 0.28
CA THR A 130 -3.69 -17.00 -0.36
C THR A 130 -3.08 -17.99 0.63
N ALA A 131 -3.19 -17.75 1.94
CA ALA A 131 -2.76 -18.72 2.93
C ALA A 131 -3.70 -19.95 2.90
N PRO A 132 -3.18 -21.19 2.82
CA PRO A 132 -4.02 -22.37 2.95
C PRO A 132 -4.76 -22.32 4.29
N ALA A 133 -6.08 -22.51 4.27
CA ALA A 133 -6.99 -22.45 5.41
C ALA A 133 -6.63 -23.37 6.61
N ALA A 134 -5.58 -24.18 6.49
CA ALA A 134 -5.12 -25.11 7.52
C ALA A 134 -4.48 -24.42 8.75
N ALA A 135 -3.98 -23.18 8.64
CA ALA A 135 -3.29 -22.52 9.75
C ALA A 135 -4.24 -21.88 10.79
N ALA A 136 -5.51 -21.64 10.46
CA ALA A 136 -6.46 -20.97 11.35
C ALA A 136 -7.06 -21.89 12.44
N SER A 137 -6.87 -23.21 12.34
CA SER A 137 -7.49 -24.18 13.27
C SER A 137 -6.65 -24.54 14.51
N ALA A 138 -5.44 -24.00 14.67
CA ALA A 138 -4.52 -24.45 15.72
C ALA A 138 -4.69 -23.75 17.10
N VAL A 139 -5.51 -22.71 17.23
CA VAL A 139 -5.59 -21.92 18.49
C VAL A 139 -6.79 -22.31 19.38
N ALA A 140 -7.66 -23.24 18.96
CA ALA A 140 -8.85 -23.63 19.74
C ALA A 140 -8.72 -24.96 20.53
N ALA A 141 -7.58 -25.66 20.47
CA ALA A 141 -7.43 -27.01 21.03
C ALA A 141 -6.46 -27.12 22.23
N ALA A 142 -6.42 -26.12 23.12
CA ALA A 142 -5.58 -26.17 24.33
C ALA A 142 -6.32 -25.75 25.62
N ALA A 143 -7.59 -26.13 25.77
CA ALA A 143 -8.31 -26.02 27.04
C ALA A 143 -9.24 -27.22 27.28
N ALA A 144 -8.70 -28.44 27.16
CA ALA A 144 -9.35 -29.63 27.69
C ALA A 144 -8.27 -30.60 28.17
N GLY A 145 -8.05 -30.66 29.49
CA GLY A 145 -7.36 -31.78 30.11
C GLY A 145 -6.31 -31.42 31.16
N ALA A 146 -6.74 -31.21 32.41
CA ALA A 146 -5.96 -31.54 33.60
C ALA A 146 -6.94 -31.77 34.79
N LEU A 147 -7.27 -33.03 35.05
CA LEU A 147 -6.83 -33.83 36.21
C LEU A 147 -7.69 -33.66 37.48
N ILE A 148 -8.70 -34.54 37.63
CA ILE A 148 -9.27 -34.90 38.93
C ILE A 148 -8.82 -36.34 39.23
N LYS A 149 -7.81 -36.49 40.08
CA LYS A 149 -7.55 -37.69 40.86
C LYS A 149 -7.77 -37.34 42.31
N LEU A 150 -8.78 -37.90 42.96
CA LEU A 150 -8.65 -38.25 44.37
C LEU A 150 -9.46 -39.51 44.65
N ALA A 151 -8.73 -40.56 45.01
CA ALA A 151 -9.24 -41.87 45.36
C ALA A 151 -9.74 -41.88 46.81
N LEU A 152 -10.65 -42.83 47.06
CA LEU A 152 -11.20 -43.23 48.35
C LEU A 152 -10.17 -43.27 49.49
N PHE A 153 -10.53 -42.63 50.61
CA PHE A 153 -10.69 -43.26 51.93
C PHE A 153 -11.84 -42.55 52.65
#